data_AF-A0A6B0YUP8-F1
#
_entry.id   AF-A0A6B0YUP8-F1
#
_cell.length_a   1.000
_cell.length_b   1.000
_cell.length_c   1.000
_cell.angle_alpha   90.00
_cell.angle_beta   90.00
_cell.angle_gamma   90.00
#
_symmetry.space_group_name_H-M   'P 1'
#
loop_
_entity.id
_entity.type
_entity.pdbx_description
1 polymer ?
#
loop_
_entity_poly.entity_id
_entity_poly.type
_entity_poly.pdbx_seq_one_letter_code
_entity_poly.pdbx_strand_id
1 'polypeptide(L)'
;MGVQAIRRDYSLSGGNRDAVELDGDRITGRIDDQWWKPKLSRQQMREIMRRRDGPGLWHFGLWFVLLGLSAYLAYISWGTLWAIPAFLVYGTIYTSADSRWHESGHGTPFRTRWLNEFVYAIASFIAIREAYLWRWSHSRHHTHTYFVGRDPEIQVQRPADLIKLLMDFFYLRSGPPEVWRLIRNACGRPNPDVRDFVPERDLQRMYWSSRVHVAIYCAFIVWSITIGSILPMMFVLLPRFYGGWLQQLLSLPQHAGLGEDTYDHRENTRTIYVNPVFAFLYVNMQYHLEHHAMPMTPFHALPKLHEAVKDQMPPPYTSLWQAYKELIPALIKQATGDPDYRVIRPIPNDPETEVVETNAPVESSGEWLKVGPVEDIEEEEVIRLDQGSRTFAVYRLKGDRYYATDGLCTHEYAYLADGLVIDGVIECPLHNGRFDIATGRALSAPACDHLETYPVERRGNSLYVRIS
;
A
#
# COMPACT_ATOMS: atom_id res chain seq x y z
N MET A 1 37.30 23.44 4.32
CA MET A 1 36.78 22.33 5.13
C MET A 1 35.50 21.88 4.45
N GLY A 2 35.53 20.74 3.76
CA GLY A 2 34.34 20.23 3.06
C GLY A 2 33.31 19.80 4.10
N VAL A 3 32.09 20.32 3.99
CA VAL A 3 30.94 19.79 4.72
C VAL A 3 30.80 18.34 4.24
N GLN A 4 31.23 17.38 5.05
CA GLN A 4 30.86 15.98 4.82
C GLN A 4 29.33 15.94 4.89
N ALA A 5 28.68 15.66 3.77
CA ALA A 5 27.25 15.37 3.77
C ALA A 5 27.01 14.30 4.84
N ILE A 6 26.24 14.63 5.87
CA ILE A 6 25.84 13.68 6.90
C ILE A 6 25.14 12.55 6.14
N ARG A 7 25.66 11.32 6.26
CA ARG A 7 25.07 10.16 5.60
C ARG A 7 23.65 10.00 6.13
N ARG A 8 22.66 10.00 5.23
CA ARG A 8 21.24 9.78 5.57
C ARG A 8 21.10 8.49 6.37
N ASP A 9 20.41 8.56 7.51
CA ASP A 9 20.11 7.40 8.35
C ASP A 9 18.73 6.86 7.99
N TYR A 10 18.71 5.76 7.23
CA TYR A 10 17.48 5.06 6.84
C TYR A 10 16.98 4.08 7.91
N SER A 11 17.64 3.98 9.07
CA SER A 11 17.21 3.06 10.11
C SER A 11 15.94 3.57 10.79
N LEU A 12 14.95 2.70 10.95
CA LEU A 12 13.72 3.03 11.68
C LEU A 12 13.97 3.23 13.18
N SER A 13 15.02 2.59 13.70
CA SER A 13 15.40 2.64 15.12
C SER A 13 16.41 3.74 15.48
N GLY A 14 16.90 4.51 14.50
CA GLY A 14 18.02 5.45 14.67
C GLY A 14 17.62 6.92 14.54
N GLY A 15 18.10 7.73 15.49
CA GLY A 15 18.62 9.12 15.36
C GLY A 15 17.76 10.24 14.77
N ASN A 16 16.96 10.02 13.74
CA ASN A 16 16.28 11.08 13.00
C ASN A 16 14.82 11.25 13.48
N ARG A 17 14.65 11.40 14.80
CA ARG A 17 13.36 11.77 15.42
C ARG A 17 12.94 13.22 15.13
N ASP A 18 13.82 14.00 14.49
CA ASP A 18 13.57 15.40 14.15
C ASP A 18 12.69 15.59 12.90
N ALA A 19 12.34 14.51 12.18
CA ALA A 19 11.11 14.52 11.40
C ALA A 19 9.96 14.37 12.41
N VAL A 20 9.18 15.45 12.60
CA VAL A 20 7.95 15.61 13.39
C VAL A 20 7.60 14.42 14.29
N GLU A 21 8.04 14.44 15.56
CA GLU A 21 7.43 13.60 16.61
C GLU A 21 5.91 13.63 16.45
N LEU A 22 5.27 12.45 16.38
CA LEU A 22 3.86 12.33 16.77
C LEU A 22 3.83 12.52 18.28
N ASP A 23 4.07 13.76 18.70
CA ASP A 23 4.30 14.09 20.10
C ASP A 23 3.00 13.95 20.87
N GLY A 24 3.10 13.36 22.06
CA GLY A 24 2.02 13.36 23.02
C GLY A 24 1.55 14.79 23.24
N ASP A 25 0.24 14.96 23.25
CA ASP A 25 -0.45 16.19 23.63
C ASP A 25 -0.29 17.42 22.71
N ARG A 26 0.18 17.28 21.46
CA ARG A 26 0.20 18.39 20.49
C ARG A 26 -0.52 18.10 19.18
N ILE A 27 -1.77 18.57 19.13
CA ILE A 27 -2.64 18.70 17.97
C ILE A 27 -2.08 19.79 17.04
N THR A 28 -1.01 19.51 16.28
CA THR A 28 -0.57 20.36 15.16
C THR A 28 0.21 19.56 14.12
N GLY A 29 -0.48 19.03 13.11
CA GLY A 29 0.15 18.45 11.90
C GLY A 29 -0.43 17.11 11.46
N ARG A 30 -1.52 17.15 10.69
CA ARG A 30 -2.20 15.96 10.15
C ARG A 30 -1.39 15.44 8.96
N ILE A 31 -0.93 14.19 8.97
CA ILE A 31 -0.10 13.63 7.87
C ILE A 31 -0.91 13.61 6.57
N ASP A 32 -2.19 13.23 6.62
CA ASP A 32 -3.07 13.13 5.45
C ASP A 32 -3.43 14.50 4.83
N ASP A 33 -3.52 15.58 5.62
CA ASP A 33 -3.76 16.94 5.08
C ASP A 33 -2.50 17.56 4.46
N GLN A 34 -1.32 16.98 4.74
CA GLN A 34 -0.08 17.42 4.10
C GLN A 34 0.08 16.79 2.73
N TRP A 35 -0.49 15.59 2.52
CA TRP A 35 -0.40 14.88 1.25
C TRP A 35 -1.25 15.56 0.17
N TRP A 36 -0.67 15.69 -1.02
CA TRP A 36 -1.45 16.04 -2.20
C TRP A 36 -2.52 14.99 -2.50
N LYS A 37 -3.75 15.45 -2.77
CA LYS A 37 -4.92 14.62 -3.10
C LYS A 37 -5.48 15.00 -4.47
N PRO A 38 -5.87 14.03 -5.32
CA PRO A 38 -6.50 14.32 -6.60
C PRO A 38 -7.90 14.94 -6.40
N LYS A 39 -8.22 15.92 -7.23
CA LYS A 39 -9.55 16.55 -7.26
C LYS A 39 -10.52 15.65 -8.02
N LEU A 40 -11.40 14.98 -7.28
CA LEU A 40 -12.48 14.14 -7.80
C LEU A 40 -13.79 14.45 -7.04
N SER A 41 -14.92 14.42 -7.73
CA SER A 41 -16.21 14.43 -7.04
C SER A 41 -16.40 13.15 -6.22
N ARG A 42 -17.18 13.23 -5.14
CA ARG A 42 -17.51 12.06 -4.30
C ARG A 42 -18.17 10.93 -5.10
N GLN A 43 -19.01 11.28 -6.07
CA GLN A 43 -19.62 10.33 -6.98
C GLN A 43 -18.57 9.57 -7.81
N GLN A 44 -17.60 10.27 -8.39
CA GLN A 44 -16.49 9.64 -9.15
C GLN A 44 -15.66 8.73 -8.24
N MET A 45 -15.30 9.22 -7.05
CA MET A 45 -14.52 8.46 -6.06
C MET A 45 -15.22 7.14 -5.69
N ARG A 46 -16.51 7.21 -5.32
CA ARG A 46 -17.33 6.03 -4.99
C ARG A 46 -17.42 5.04 -6.15
N GLU A 47 -17.55 5.53 -7.38
CA GLU A 47 -17.64 4.68 -8.56
C GLU A 47 -16.31 3.96 -8.87
N ILE A 48 -15.19 4.68 -8.78
CA ILE A 48 -13.84 4.18 -9.06
C ILE A 48 -13.41 3.15 -8.01
N MET A 49 -13.68 3.41 -6.72
CA MET A 49 -13.25 2.55 -5.62
C MET A 49 -14.18 1.34 -5.38
N ARG A 50 -15.24 1.20 -6.19
CA ARG A 50 -16.22 0.13 -6.04
C ARG A 50 -15.60 -1.25 -6.33
N ARG A 51 -15.53 -2.09 -5.30
CA ARG A 51 -15.04 -3.48 -5.42
C ARG A 51 -16.06 -4.43 -6.02
N ARG A 52 -15.58 -5.38 -6.83
CA ARG A 52 -16.36 -6.47 -7.42
C ARG A 52 -15.48 -7.71 -7.53
N ASP A 53 -16.04 -8.90 -7.32
CA ASP A 53 -15.25 -10.15 -7.36
C ASP A 53 -14.86 -10.56 -8.79
N GLY A 54 -15.70 -10.27 -9.79
CA GLY A 54 -15.51 -10.73 -11.17
C GLY A 54 -14.12 -10.41 -11.78
N PRO A 55 -13.68 -9.14 -11.78
CA PRO A 55 -12.35 -8.79 -12.30
C PRO A 55 -11.21 -9.50 -11.58
N GLY A 56 -11.26 -9.58 -10.24
CA GLY A 56 -10.28 -10.31 -9.44
C GLY A 56 -10.27 -11.80 -9.75
N LEU A 57 -11.45 -12.44 -9.82
CA LEU A 57 -11.56 -13.88 -10.09
C LEU A 57 -11.00 -14.24 -11.46
N TRP A 58 -11.30 -13.44 -12.48
CA TRP A 58 -10.74 -13.64 -13.82
C TRP A 58 -9.22 -13.45 -13.83
N HIS A 59 -8.74 -12.34 -13.28
CA HIS A 59 -7.32 -11.98 -13.36
C HIS A 59 -6.43 -12.94 -12.57
N PHE A 60 -6.81 -13.23 -11.32
CA PHE A 60 -6.03 -14.09 -10.44
C PHE A 60 -6.25 -15.57 -10.79
N GLY A 61 -7.44 -15.95 -11.25
CA GLY A 61 -7.70 -17.29 -11.79
C GLY A 61 -6.86 -17.61 -13.02
N LEU A 62 -6.80 -16.68 -14.00
CA LEU A 62 -5.92 -16.84 -15.16
C LEU A 62 -4.45 -16.93 -14.75
N TRP A 63 -4.02 -16.14 -13.76
CA TRP A 63 -2.66 -16.24 -13.22
C TRP A 63 -2.36 -17.61 -12.64
N PHE A 64 -3.26 -18.20 -11.83
CA PHE A 64 -3.09 -19.56 -11.32
C PHE A 64 -3.03 -20.61 -12.44
N VAL A 65 -3.86 -20.47 -13.48
CA VAL A 65 -3.81 -21.36 -14.66
C VAL A 65 -2.45 -21.25 -15.36
N LEU A 66 -1.98 -20.02 -15.63
CA LEU A 66 -0.68 -19.78 -16.27
C LEU A 66 0.47 -20.30 -15.41
N LEU A 67 0.38 -20.17 -14.09
CA LEU A 67 1.36 -20.69 -13.14
C LEU A 67 1.40 -22.23 -13.20
N GLY A 68 0.24 -22.90 -13.20
CA GLY A 68 0.16 -24.36 -13.31
C GLY A 68 0.63 -24.89 -14.67
N LEU A 69 0.24 -24.24 -15.77
CA LEU A 69 0.66 -24.63 -17.12
C LEU A 69 2.18 -24.44 -17.32
N SER A 70 2.72 -23.29 -16.92
CA SER A 70 4.16 -23.04 -17.00
C SER A 70 4.96 -23.96 -16.07
N ALA A 71 4.43 -24.29 -14.89
CA ALA A 71 5.05 -25.28 -14.00
C ALA A 71 5.10 -26.67 -14.64
N TYR A 72 4.00 -27.12 -15.25
CA TYR A 72 3.93 -28.38 -15.97
C TYR A 72 4.93 -28.42 -17.14
N LEU A 73 5.01 -27.35 -17.93
CA LEU A 73 6.00 -27.22 -19.02
C LEU A 73 7.45 -27.30 -18.50
N ALA A 74 7.74 -26.63 -17.39
CA ALA A 74 9.04 -26.69 -16.73
C ALA A 74 9.37 -28.10 -16.22
N TYR A 75 8.37 -28.80 -15.68
CA TYR A 75 8.52 -30.18 -15.21
C TYR A 75 8.82 -31.16 -16.34
N ILE A 76 8.02 -31.17 -17.42
CA ILE A 76 8.21 -32.12 -18.53
C ILE A 76 9.47 -31.85 -19.35
N SER A 77 10.02 -30.64 -19.28
CA SER A 77 11.29 -30.28 -19.94
C SER A 77 12.52 -30.55 -19.07
N TRP A 78 12.34 -30.93 -17.80
CA TRP A 78 13.43 -31.21 -16.87
C TRP A 78 14.39 -32.28 -17.43
N GLY A 79 15.69 -32.03 -17.30
CA GLY A 79 16.73 -32.89 -17.89
C GLY A 79 17.05 -32.59 -19.36
N THR A 80 16.38 -31.62 -19.98
CA THR A 80 16.68 -31.15 -21.35
C THR A 80 17.07 -29.68 -21.37
N LEU A 81 17.63 -29.19 -22.48
CA LEU A 81 17.92 -27.76 -22.65
C LEU A 81 16.66 -26.88 -22.65
N TRP A 82 15.48 -27.45 -22.95
CA TRP A 82 14.21 -26.74 -22.88
C TRP A 82 13.78 -26.37 -21.46
N ALA A 83 14.38 -27.00 -20.43
CA ALA A 83 14.14 -26.63 -19.04
C ALA A 83 14.50 -25.16 -18.78
N ILE A 84 15.57 -24.65 -19.38
CA ILE A 84 16.06 -23.28 -19.13
C ILE A 84 14.98 -22.22 -19.48
N PRO A 85 14.48 -22.15 -20.73
CA PRO A 85 13.43 -21.19 -21.06
C PRO A 85 12.10 -21.52 -20.35
N ALA A 86 11.77 -22.79 -20.10
CA ALA A 86 10.53 -23.15 -19.40
C ALA A 86 10.53 -22.67 -17.94
N PHE A 87 11.63 -22.88 -17.20
CA PHE A 87 11.80 -22.35 -15.85
C PHE A 87 11.84 -20.83 -15.87
N LEU A 88 12.52 -20.17 -16.82
CA LEU A 88 12.48 -18.70 -16.91
C LEU A 88 11.04 -18.17 -17.04
N VAL A 89 10.20 -18.79 -17.88
CA VAL A 89 8.78 -18.43 -18.02
C VAL A 89 8.02 -18.67 -16.72
N TYR A 90 8.15 -19.85 -16.13
CA TYR A 90 7.51 -20.19 -14.85
C TYR A 90 7.91 -19.21 -13.75
N GLY A 91 9.21 -18.94 -13.58
CA GLY A 91 9.71 -17.99 -12.57
C GLY A 91 9.22 -16.57 -12.80
N THR A 92 9.17 -16.10 -14.04
CA THR A 92 8.64 -14.76 -14.36
C THR A 92 7.16 -14.63 -13.96
N ILE A 93 6.36 -15.67 -14.21
CA ILE A 93 4.94 -15.70 -13.80
C ILE A 93 4.83 -15.86 -12.27
N TYR A 94 5.67 -16.67 -11.65
CA TYR A 94 5.73 -16.90 -10.21
C TYR A 94 6.02 -15.60 -9.46
N THR A 95 7.04 -14.85 -9.87
CA THR A 95 7.44 -13.60 -9.19
C THR A 95 6.48 -12.45 -9.38
N SER A 96 5.56 -12.53 -10.36
CA SER A 96 4.44 -11.62 -10.49
C SER A 96 3.43 -11.69 -9.33
N ALA A 97 3.62 -12.62 -8.38
CA ALA A 97 2.96 -12.58 -7.09
C ALA A 97 3.29 -11.34 -6.25
N ASP A 98 4.39 -10.63 -6.54
CA ASP A 98 4.78 -9.43 -5.79
C ASP A 98 3.68 -8.34 -5.85
N SER A 99 3.20 -7.98 -7.03
CA SER A 99 2.08 -7.04 -7.16
C SER A 99 0.76 -7.59 -6.63
N ARG A 100 0.63 -8.92 -6.51
CA ARG A 100 -0.59 -9.59 -6.04
C ARG A 100 -0.71 -9.59 -4.53
N TRP A 101 0.38 -9.83 -3.78
CA TRP A 101 0.34 -9.68 -2.31
C TRP A 101 0.11 -8.23 -1.96
N HIS A 102 0.73 -7.29 -2.69
CA HIS A 102 0.58 -5.86 -2.49
C HIS A 102 -0.89 -5.44 -2.58
N GLU A 103 -1.53 -5.70 -3.72
CA GLU A 103 -2.92 -5.31 -3.96
C GLU A 103 -3.90 -6.06 -3.03
N SER A 104 -3.72 -7.38 -2.84
CA SER A 104 -4.59 -8.14 -1.92
C SER A 104 -4.39 -7.78 -0.45
N GLY A 105 -3.24 -7.19 -0.09
CA GLY A 105 -2.96 -6.64 1.23
C GLY A 105 -3.82 -5.42 1.55
N HIS A 106 -4.17 -4.62 0.54
CA HIS A 106 -5.15 -3.53 0.65
C HIS A 106 -6.59 -4.03 0.70
N GLY A 107 -6.83 -5.29 0.35
CA GLY A 107 -8.16 -5.89 0.31
C GLY A 107 -9.06 -5.32 -0.80
N THR A 108 -8.46 -4.80 -1.86
CA THR A 108 -9.12 -4.12 -2.99
C THR A 108 -9.50 -5.02 -4.18
N PRO A 109 -8.80 -6.14 -4.50
CA PRO A 109 -9.15 -6.98 -5.66
C PRO A 109 -10.56 -7.54 -5.65
N PHE A 110 -11.05 -7.94 -4.48
CA PHE A 110 -12.31 -8.63 -4.29
C PHE A 110 -13.23 -7.83 -3.36
N ARG A 111 -14.54 -7.91 -3.60
CA ARG A 111 -15.56 -7.52 -2.61
C ARG A 111 -15.57 -8.56 -1.48
N THR A 112 -15.45 -9.84 -1.82
CA THR A 112 -15.48 -10.95 -0.87
C THR A 112 -14.16 -11.05 -0.11
N ARG A 113 -14.20 -10.80 1.20
CA ARG A 113 -13.01 -10.65 2.05
C ARG A 113 -12.08 -11.86 2.07
N TRP A 114 -12.63 -13.06 2.21
CA TRP A 114 -11.79 -14.26 2.32
C TRP A 114 -10.99 -14.53 1.04
N LEU A 115 -11.46 -14.07 -0.13
CA LEU A 115 -10.70 -14.16 -1.38
C LEU A 115 -9.44 -13.29 -1.33
N ASN A 116 -9.53 -12.07 -0.79
CA ASN A 116 -8.36 -11.21 -0.58
C ASN A 116 -7.36 -11.89 0.34
N GLU A 117 -7.80 -12.40 1.51
CA GLU A 117 -6.91 -13.06 2.47
C GLU A 117 -6.27 -14.34 1.92
N PHE A 118 -7.03 -15.14 1.15
CA PHE A 118 -6.53 -16.35 0.51
C PHE A 118 -5.43 -16.05 -0.51
N VAL A 119 -5.70 -15.10 -1.41
CA VAL A 119 -4.72 -14.66 -2.41
C VAL A 119 -3.51 -14.02 -1.74
N TYR A 120 -3.74 -13.19 -0.72
CA TYR A 120 -2.69 -12.53 0.04
C TYR A 120 -1.73 -13.54 0.64
N ALA A 121 -2.24 -14.54 1.37
CA ALA A 121 -1.40 -15.57 2.00
C ALA A 121 -0.54 -16.34 0.98
N ILE A 122 -1.12 -16.71 -0.17
CA ILE A 122 -0.39 -17.42 -1.23
C ILE A 122 0.66 -16.52 -1.88
N ALA A 123 0.28 -15.31 -2.27
CA ALA A 123 1.17 -14.38 -2.95
C ALA A 123 2.32 -13.92 -2.04
N SER A 124 2.03 -13.67 -0.76
CA SER A 124 3.02 -13.40 0.30
C SER A 124 4.05 -14.52 0.42
N PHE A 125 3.58 -15.77 0.49
CA PHE A 125 4.48 -16.93 0.54
C PHE A 125 5.37 -17.01 -0.71
N ILE A 126 4.78 -16.92 -1.90
CA ILE A 126 5.47 -16.96 -3.19
C ILE A 126 6.50 -15.83 -3.32
N ALA A 127 6.19 -14.64 -2.82
CA ALA A 127 7.07 -13.47 -2.87
C ALA A 127 8.17 -13.45 -1.79
N ILE A 128 8.20 -14.43 -0.87
CA ILE A 128 9.06 -14.42 0.32
C ILE A 128 8.78 -13.18 1.19
N ARG A 129 7.50 -12.81 1.32
CA ARG A 129 7.04 -11.67 2.11
C ARG A 129 6.04 -12.12 3.15
N GLU A 130 6.52 -12.36 4.37
CA GLU A 130 5.69 -12.78 5.50
C GLU A 130 4.46 -11.85 5.67
N ALA A 131 3.28 -12.46 5.62
CA ALA A 131 1.99 -11.78 5.51
C ALA A 131 1.70 -10.73 6.59
N TYR A 132 2.04 -10.97 7.86
CA TYR A 132 1.70 -10.00 8.92
C TYR A 132 2.69 -8.82 8.94
N LEU A 133 3.98 -9.11 8.90
CA LEU A 133 5.05 -8.09 8.86
C LEU A 133 4.88 -7.19 7.65
N TRP A 134 4.70 -7.78 6.46
CA TRP A 134 4.63 -7.00 5.23
C TRP A 134 3.33 -6.23 5.08
N ARG A 135 2.21 -6.66 5.70
CA ARG A 135 0.99 -5.84 5.78
C ARG A 135 1.27 -4.53 6.51
N TRP A 136 1.88 -4.61 7.69
CA TRP A 136 2.18 -3.46 8.53
C TRP A 136 3.29 -2.57 7.93
N SER A 137 4.36 -3.19 7.41
CA SER A 137 5.41 -2.50 6.66
C SER A 137 4.81 -1.70 5.51
N HIS A 138 3.90 -2.31 4.76
CA HIS A 138 3.34 -1.70 3.57
C HIS A 138 2.31 -0.62 3.87
N SER A 139 1.51 -0.78 4.93
CA SER A 139 0.68 0.32 5.44
C SER A 139 1.56 1.52 5.80
N ARG A 140 2.64 1.31 6.57
CA ARG A 140 3.56 2.39 6.92
C ARG A 140 4.22 3.05 5.72
N HIS A 141 4.53 2.27 4.68
CA HIS A 141 5.03 2.80 3.42
C HIS A 141 4.03 3.78 2.79
N HIS A 142 2.73 3.46 2.70
CA HIS A 142 1.74 4.42 2.19
C HIS A 142 1.58 5.67 3.07
N THR A 143 1.75 5.53 4.39
CA THR A 143 1.71 6.67 5.32
C THR A 143 2.85 7.66 5.07
N HIS A 144 4.03 7.11 4.80
CA HIS A 144 5.31 7.82 4.84
C HIS A 144 6.11 7.59 3.57
N THR A 145 5.44 7.48 2.42
CA THR A 145 6.06 7.07 1.15
C THR A 145 7.36 7.84 0.92
N TYR A 146 8.48 7.12 0.89
CA TYR A 146 9.80 7.68 0.61
C TYR A 146 10.32 8.73 1.63
N PHE A 147 9.84 8.68 2.88
CA PHE A 147 10.42 9.43 4.01
C PHE A 147 11.54 8.64 4.70
N VAL A 148 12.72 9.23 4.77
CA VAL A 148 13.92 8.62 5.34
C VAL A 148 13.73 8.36 6.84
N GLY A 149 14.05 7.14 7.29
CA GLY A 149 13.91 6.73 8.70
C GLY A 149 12.47 6.43 9.13
N ARG A 150 11.49 6.57 8.24
CA ARG A 150 10.08 6.24 8.51
C ARG A 150 9.52 5.17 7.59
N ASP A 151 9.92 5.16 6.33
CA ASP A 151 9.46 4.19 5.35
C ASP A 151 10.34 2.92 5.40
N PRO A 152 9.79 1.76 5.83
CA PRO A 152 10.53 0.50 5.86
C PRO A 152 10.82 -0.08 4.47
N GLU A 153 10.21 0.46 3.40
CA GLU A 153 10.21 -0.14 2.06
C GLU A 153 11.06 0.63 1.04
N ILE A 154 11.87 1.62 1.46
CA ILE A 154 12.78 2.35 0.57
C ILE A 154 13.78 1.37 -0.07
N GLN A 155 13.52 1.04 -1.33
CA GLN A 155 14.33 0.09 -2.11
C GLN A 155 15.71 0.65 -2.48
N VAL A 156 15.78 1.95 -2.76
CA VAL A 156 16.98 2.65 -3.23
C VAL A 156 17.35 3.77 -2.27
N GLN A 157 18.19 3.42 -1.31
CA GLN A 157 18.76 4.38 -0.35
C GLN A 157 19.88 5.19 -1.01
N ARG A 158 20.23 6.33 -0.40
CA ARG A 158 21.30 7.23 -0.87
C ARG A 158 22.53 7.15 0.04
N PRO A 159 23.74 7.08 -0.53
CA PRO A 159 24.04 6.96 -1.96
C PRO A 159 23.54 5.62 -2.54
N ALA A 160 23.15 5.64 -3.82
CA ALA A 160 22.58 4.46 -4.48
C ALA A 160 23.61 3.33 -4.62
N ASP A 161 23.25 2.12 -4.17
CA ASP A 161 24.08 0.92 -4.33
C ASP A 161 23.80 0.23 -5.67
N LEU A 162 24.50 0.66 -6.72
CA LEU A 162 24.29 0.15 -8.09
C LEU A 162 24.53 -1.36 -8.20
N ILE A 163 25.43 -1.93 -7.39
CA ILE A 163 25.71 -3.37 -7.40
C ILE A 163 24.52 -4.12 -6.82
N LYS A 164 23.98 -3.65 -5.69
CA LYS A 164 22.73 -4.18 -5.13
C LYS A 164 21.60 -4.12 -6.16
N LEU A 165 21.39 -2.99 -6.82
CA LEU A 165 20.31 -2.81 -7.80
C LEU A 165 20.42 -3.82 -8.96
N LEU A 166 21.63 -4.07 -9.46
CA LEU A 166 21.85 -5.07 -10.50
C LEU A 166 21.62 -6.50 -9.99
N MET A 167 22.16 -6.83 -8.82
CA MET A 167 22.02 -8.17 -8.22
C MET A 167 20.57 -8.51 -7.86
N ASP A 168 19.75 -7.50 -7.53
CA ASP A 168 18.36 -7.71 -7.13
C ASP A 168 17.40 -7.99 -8.30
N PHE A 169 17.85 -7.91 -9.56
CA PHE A 169 17.14 -8.57 -10.68
C PHE A 169 16.99 -10.09 -10.46
N PHE A 170 17.84 -10.67 -9.61
CA PHE A 170 17.80 -12.07 -9.20
C PHE A 170 17.63 -12.21 -7.67
N TYR A 171 17.18 -11.14 -7.01
CA TYR A 171 16.96 -11.08 -5.56
C TYR A 171 18.17 -11.53 -4.71
N LEU A 172 19.39 -11.40 -5.23
CA LEU A 172 20.58 -11.97 -4.61
C LEU A 172 21.10 -11.14 -3.44
N ARG A 173 20.76 -9.85 -3.35
CA ARG A 173 21.21 -8.97 -2.26
C ARG A 173 20.12 -8.74 -1.22
N SER A 174 18.87 -8.57 -1.64
CA SER A 174 17.71 -8.41 -0.76
C SER A 174 17.12 -9.73 -0.26
N GLY A 175 17.27 -10.84 -0.99
CA GLY A 175 16.67 -12.13 -0.64
C GLY A 175 17.24 -12.79 0.62
N PRO A 176 18.57 -12.95 0.77
CA PRO A 176 19.13 -13.59 1.97
C PRO A 176 18.77 -12.88 3.29
N PRO A 177 18.84 -11.53 3.39
CA PRO A 177 18.34 -10.81 4.57
C PRO A 177 16.86 -11.07 4.85
N GLU A 178 16.01 -11.16 3.82
CA GLU A 178 14.57 -11.43 3.97
C GLU A 178 14.31 -12.83 4.51
N VAL A 179 14.97 -13.85 3.94
CA VAL A 179 14.90 -15.24 4.41
C VAL A 179 15.40 -15.34 5.85
N TRP A 180 16.47 -14.61 6.19
CA TRP A 180 16.98 -14.57 7.56
C TRP A 180 16.00 -13.89 8.52
N ARG A 181 15.36 -12.80 8.11
CA ARG A 181 14.31 -12.12 8.88
C ARG A 181 13.14 -13.06 9.15
N LEU A 182 12.70 -13.80 8.14
CA LEU A 182 11.66 -14.83 8.27
C LEU A 182 12.03 -15.91 9.31
N ILE A 183 13.26 -16.44 9.26
CA ILE A 183 13.74 -17.44 10.24
C ILE A 183 13.78 -16.86 11.66
N ARG A 184 14.29 -15.63 11.82
CA ARG A 184 14.34 -14.95 13.12
C ARG A 184 12.94 -14.73 13.72
N ASN A 185 11.99 -14.31 12.88
CA ASN A 185 10.59 -14.16 13.28
C ASN A 185 9.97 -15.51 13.67
N ALA A 186 10.25 -16.59 12.94
CA ALA A 186 9.79 -17.93 13.30
C ALA A 186 10.30 -18.39 14.69
N CYS A 187 11.53 -17.98 15.05
CA CYS A 187 12.13 -18.20 16.36
C CYS A 187 11.63 -17.26 17.46
N GLY A 188 10.67 -16.35 17.18
CA GLY A 188 10.16 -15.37 18.14
C GLY A 188 11.16 -14.29 18.52
N ARG A 189 12.16 -14.02 17.65
CA ARG A 189 13.23 -13.05 17.89
C ARG A 189 13.30 -12.03 16.74
N PRO A 190 12.24 -11.23 16.52
CA PRO A 190 12.21 -10.28 15.42
C PRO A 190 13.34 -9.25 15.56
N ASN A 191 13.71 -8.63 14.45
CA ASN A 191 14.65 -7.52 14.48
C ASN A 191 14.04 -6.32 15.24
N PRO A 192 14.88 -5.41 15.79
CA PRO A 192 14.38 -4.27 16.57
C PRO A 192 13.41 -3.37 15.80
N ASP A 193 13.65 -3.16 14.52
CA ASP A 193 12.84 -2.35 13.59
C ASP A 193 11.42 -2.89 13.39
N VAL A 194 11.22 -4.21 13.44
CA VAL A 194 9.89 -4.83 13.28
C VAL A 194 8.91 -4.35 14.36
N ARG A 195 9.39 -4.13 15.58
CA ARG A 195 8.54 -3.67 16.69
C ARG A 195 8.10 -2.22 16.56
N ASP A 196 8.71 -1.47 15.65
CA ASP A 196 8.39 -0.07 15.40
C ASP A 196 7.09 0.08 14.59
N PHE A 197 6.71 -0.94 13.81
CA PHE A 197 5.50 -0.88 12.97
C PHE A 197 4.58 -2.10 13.07
N VAL A 198 5.00 -3.21 13.68
CA VAL A 198 4.12 -4.35 13.96
C VAL A 198 3.58 -4.26 15.39
N PRO A 199 2.26 -4.10 15.59
CA PRO A 199 1.67 -4.05 16.94
C PRO A 199 1.91 -5.33 17.74
N GLU A 200 2.10 -5.19 19.06
CA GLU A 200 2.40 -6.31 19.96
C GLU A 200 1.39 -7.47 19.85
N ARG A 201 0.11 -7.14 19.68
CA ARG A 201 -0.98 -8.11 19.54
C ARG A 201 -0.88 -9.01 18.32
N ASP A 202 -0.22 -8.54 17.25
CA ASP A 202 -0.08 -9.29 16.00
C ASP A 202 1.26 -10.04 15.92
N LEU A 203 2.21 -9.79 16.82
CA LEU A 203 3.51 -10.48 16.86
C LEU A 203 3.35 -12.00 16.92
N GLN A 204 2.41 -12.50 17.74
CA GLN A 204 2.20 -13.95 17.84
C GLN A 204 1.70 -14.56 16.53
N ARG A 205 0.84 -13.84 15.79
CA ARG A 205 0.35 -14.28 14.48
C ARG A 205 1.47 -14.24 13.44
N MET A 206 2.27 -13.18 13.45
CA MET A 206 3.48 -13.03 12.64
C MET A 206 4.47 -14.19 12.87
N TYR A 207 4.73 -14.57 14.12
CA TYR A 207 5.61 -15.69 14.45
C TYR A 207 5.08 -17.02 13.90
N TRP A 208 3.78 -17.30 14.08
CA TRP A 208 3.18 -18.52 13.55
C TRP A 208 3.18 -18.57 12.03
N SER A 209 2.83 -17.46 11.38
CA SER A 209 2.92 -17.32 9.92
C SER A 209 4.34 -17.58 9.43
N SER A 210 5.35 -16.99 10.09
CA SER A 210 6.77 -17.23 9.79
C SER A 210 7.15 -18.71 9.95
N ARG A 211 6.68 -19.38 11.01
CA ARG A 211 6.93 -20.82 11.24
C ARG A 211 6.32 -21.68 10.13
N VAL A 212 5.12 -21.34 9.65
CA VAL A 212 4.50 -22.06 8.54
C VAL A 212 5.34 -21.93 7.27
N HIS A 213 5.80 -20.72 6.93
CA HIS A 213 6.66 -20.51 5.76
C HIS A 213 7.96 -21.34 5.88
N VAL A 214 8.64 -21.24 7.02
CA VAL A 214 9.88 -21.98 7.28
C VAL A 214 9.63 -23.49 7.22
N ALA A 215 8.54 -23.99 7.81
CA ALA A 215 8.21 -25.42 7.79
C ALA A 215 7.98 -25.91 6.35
N ILE A 216 7.28 -25.14 5.52
CA ILE A 216 7.08 -25.49 4.11
C ILE A 216 8.43 -25.50 3.38
N TYR A 217 9.26 -24.47 3.53
CA TYR A 217 10.58 -24.45 2.90
C TYR A 217 11.46 -25.62 3.35
N CYS A 218 11.51 -25.93 4.64
CA CYS A 218 12.23 -27.10 5.17
C CYS A 218 11.69 -28.41 4.57
N ALA A 219 10.38 -28.56 4.43
CA ALA A 219 9.78 -29.74 3.82
C ALA A 219 10.23 -29.91 2.36
N PHE A 220 10.26 -28.84 1.57
CA PHE A 220 10.76 -28.88 0.18
C PHE A 220 12.27 -29.13 0.09
N ILE A 221 13.07 -28.59 1.03
CA ILE A 221 14.50 -28.87 1.12
C ILE A 221 14.74 -30.35 1.43
N VAL A 222 14.05 -30.90 2.44
CA VAL A 222 14.13 -32.31 2.80
C VAL A 222 13.68 -33.17 1.61
N TRP A 223 12.57 -32.81 0.95
CA TRP A 223 12.11 -33.50 -0.25
C TRP A 223 13.21 -33.54 -1.32
N SER A 224 13.80 -32.38 -1.65
CA SER A 224 14.91 -32.30 -2.61
C SER A 224 16.11 -33.19 -2.24
N ILE A 225 16.51 -33.21 -0.97
CA ILE A 225 17.61 -34.06 -0.49
C ILE A 225 17.25 -35.54 -0.61
N THR A 226 16.04 -35.93 -0.18
CA THR A 226 15.61 -37.35 -0.19
C THR A 226 15.56 -37.96 -1.59
N ILE A 227 15.23 -37.17 -2.62
CA ILE A 227 15.19 -37.65 -4.01
C ILE A 227 16.50 -37.36 -4.77
N GLY A 228 17.48 -36.73 -4.14
CA GLY A 228 18.74 -36.34 -4.79
C GLY A 228 18.58 -35.35 -5.94
N SER A 229 17.55 -34.49 -5.91
CA SER A 229 17.25 -33.54 -6.99
C SER A 229 16.78 -32.19 -6.45
N ILE A 230 17.29 -31.10 -7.05
CA ILE A 230 16.88 -29.72 -6.72
C ILE A 230 15.47 -29.37 -7.25
N LEU A 231 14.86 -30.24 -8.05
CA LEU A 231 13.62 -29.95 -8.77
C LEU A 231 12.47 -29.43 -7.87
N PRO A 232 12.17 -30.01 -6.69
CA PRO A 232 11.19 -29.43 -5.77
C PRO A 232 11.46 -27.96 -5.41
N MET A 233 12.72 -27.61 -5.14
CA MET A 233 13.13 -26.24 -4.82
C MET A 233 12.99 -25.28 -5.99
N MET A 234 13.11 -25.79 -7.23
CA MET A 234 12.87 -25.02 -8.46
C MET A 234 11.41 -24.57 -8.61
N PHE A 235 10.47 -25.10 -7.83
CA PHE A 235 9.06 -24.71 -7.88
C PHE A 235 8.58 -23.79 -6.76
N VAL A 236 9.32 -23.64 -5.66
CA VAL A 236 8.81 -22.94 -4.46
C VAL A 236 9.73 -21.81 -3.96
N LEU A 237 11.00 -22.09 -3.68
CA LEU A 237 11.90 -21.07 -3.11
C LEU A 237 12.75 -20.38 -4.19
N LEU A 238 13.31 -21.16 -5.10
CA LEU A 238 14.23 -20.67 -6.12
C LEU A 238 13.59 -19.81 -7.23
N PRO A 239 12.27 -19.89 -7.55
CA PRO A 239 11.68 -19.03 -8.57
C PRO A 239 11.92 -17.54 -8.35
N ARG A 240 11.97 -17.07 -7.10
CA ARG A 240 12.27 -15.67 -6.80
C ARG A 240 13.68 -15.26 -7.23
N PHE A 241 14.62 -16.20 -7.23
CA PHE A 241 16.03 -15.96 -7.52
C PHE A 241 16.39 -16.10 -9.00
N TYR A 242 15.65 -16.86 -9.80
CA TYR A 242 15.88 -16.95 -11.25
C TYR A 242 14.83 -16.21 -12.09
N GLY A 243 13.66 -15.89 -11.52
CA GLY A 243 12.53 -15.26 -12.19
C GLY A 243 12.26 -13.81 -11.76
N GLY A 244 13.08 -13.22 -10.88
CA GLY A 244 12.85 -11.89 -10.30
C GLY A 244 12.97 -10.72 -11.28
N TRP A 245 13.54 -10.95 -12.47
CA TRP A 245 13.98 -9.89 -13.38
C TRP A 245 12.86 -8.94 -13.80
N LEU A 246 11.69 -9.46 -14.17
CA LEU A 246 10.58 -8.63 -14.66
C LEU A 246 9.96 -7.83 -13.51
N GLN A 247 9.85 -8.43 -12.33
CA GLN A 247 9.35 -7.72 -11.16
C GLN A 247 10.28 -6.55 -10.82
N GLN A 248 11.60 -6.78 -10.78
CA GLN A 248 12.58 -5.71 -10.53
C GLN A 248 12.57 -4.64 -11.64
N LEU A 249 12.40 -5.04 -12.90
CA LEU A 249 12.28 -4.12 -14.04
C LEU A 249 11.06 -3.18 -13.92
N LEU A 250 9.97 -3.66 -13.33
CA LEU A 250 8.73 -2.91 -13.18
C LEU A 250 8.67 -2.11 -11.87
N SER A 251 9.22 -2.66 -10.77
CA SER A 251 9.14 -2.05 -9.44
C SER A 251 10.23 -1.00 -9.19
N LEU A 252 11.46 -1.22 -9.68
CA LEU A 252 12.57 -0.28 -9.48
C LEU A 252 12.22 1.16 -9.85
N PRO A 253 11.62 1.43 -11.03
CA PRO A 253 11.31 2.79 -11.43
C PRO A 253 10.07 3.35 -10.72
N GLN A 254 9.48 2.73 -9.68
CA GLN A 254 8.36 3.34 -8.97
C GLN A 254 8.79 4.64 -8.26
N HIS A 255 9.79 4.53 -7.37
CA HIS A 255 10.28 5.64 -6.53
C HIS A 255 11.75 5.99 -6.76
N ALA A 256 12.57 5.05 -7.26
CA ALA A 256 14.02 5.24 -7.39
C ALA A 256 14.41 6.50 -8.20
N GLY A 257 15.28 7.34 -7.66
CA GLY A 257 15.74 8.55 -8.35
C GLY A 257 14.82 9.77 -8.22
N LEU A 258 13.64 9.65 -7.59
CA LEU A 258 12.74 10.78 -7.30
C LEU A 258 13.01 11.40 -5.92
N GLY A 259 12.24 12.43 -5.53
CA GLY A 259 12.41 13.15 -4.27
C GLY A 259 12.08 12.30 -3.04
N GLU A 260 12.91 12.40 -1.99
CA GLU A 260 12.64 11.88 -0.65
C GLU A 260 12.10 13.00 0.25
N ASP A 261 11.39 12.64 1.31
CA ASP A 261 10.90 13.56 2.36
C ASP A 261 9.96 14.66 1.86
N THR A 262 9.03 14.30 0.96
CA THR A 262 8.04 15.22 0.38
C THR A 262 6.62 14.70 0.64
N TYR A 263 5.69 15.61 0.90
CA TYR A 263 4.26 15.29 1.04
C TYR A 263 3.50 15.41 -0.29
N ASP A 264 4.17 15.20 -1.42
CA ASP A 264 3.52 15.18 -2.72
C ASP A 264 3.94 13.93 -3.48
N HIS A 265 2.98 13.00 -3.65
CA HIS A 265 3.19 11.75 -4.38
C HIS A 265 3.75 11.99 -5.79
N ARG A 266 3.41 13.13 -6.42
CA ARG A 266 3.86 13.50 -7.77
C ARG A 266 5.37 13.79 -7.82
N GLU A 267 6.00 14.05 -6.68
CA GLU A 267 7.45 14.28 -6.56
C GLU A 267 8.25 13.02 -6.24
N ASN A 268 7.61 11.98 -5.69
CA ASN A 268 8.27 10.78 -5.18
C ASN A 268 7.83 9.47 -5.85
N THR A 269 6.81 9.52 -6.70
CA THR A 269 6.20 8.36 -7.38
C THR A 269 5.94 8.66 -8.86
N ARG A 270 5.89 7.63 -9.72
CA ARG A 270 5.61 7.82 -11.15
C ARG A 270 4.73 6.75 -11.79
N THR A 271 4.14 7.13 -12.91
CA THR A 271 3.33 6.27 -13.79
C THR A 271 4.05 6.00 -15.10
N ILE A 272 4.06 4.74 -15.54
CA ILE A 272 4.81 4.26 -16.70
C ILE A 272 3.89 3.39 -17.55
N TYR A 273 3.72 3.68 -18.83
CA TYR A 273 2.98 2.78 -19.70
C TYR A 273 3.79 1.53 -20.06
N VAL A 274 3.11 0.39 -20.03
CA VAL A 274 3.66 -0.92 -20.35
C VAL A 274 2.72 -1.68 -21.28
N ASN A 275 3.22 -2.73 -21.92
CA ASN A 275 2.40 -3.56 -22.80
C ASN A 275 1.37 -4.39 -21.99
N PRO A 276 0.30 -4.92 -22.61
CA PRO A 276 -0.76 -5.63 -21.90
C PRO A 276 -0.30 -6.87 -21.10
N VAL A 277 0.75 -7.57 -21.54
CA VAL A 277 1.29 -8.72 -20.81
C VAL A 277 1.94 -8.27 -19.51
N PHE A 278 2.71 -7.18 -19.56
CA PHE A 278 3.34 -6.61 -18.37
C PHE A 278 2.28 -6.01 -17.44
N ALA A 279 1.27 -5.31 -17.97
CA ALA A 279 0.17 -4.79 -17.17
C ALA A 279 -0.58 -5.92 -16.41
N PHE A 280 -0.81 -7.07 -17.06
CA PHE A 280 -1.41 -8.25 -16.43
C PHE A 280 -0.52 -8.87 -15.34
N LEU A 281 0.76 -9.06 -15.63
CA LEU A 281 1.69 -9.61 -14.63
C LEU A 281 1.86 -8.64 -13.46
N TYR A 282 1.82 -7.34 -13.73
CA TYR A 282 2.00 -6.28 -12.75
C TYR A 282 0.72 -5.82 -12.07
N VAL A 283 -0.42 -6.43 -12.37
CA VAL A 283 -1.71 -6.10 -11.73
C VAL A 283 -2.01 -4.60 -11.86
N ASN A 284 -1.81 -4.03 -13.04
CA ASN A 284 -1.97 -2.60 -13.30
C ASN A 284 -1.14 -1.62 -12.42
N MET A 285 -0.15 -2.09 -11.66
CA MET A 285 0.72 -1.23 -10.81
C MET A 285 1.63 -0.30 -11.60
N GLN A 286 1.52 -0.27 -12.92
CA GLN A 286 2.16 0.75 -13.72
C GLN A 286 1.56 2.15 -13.51
N TYR A 287 0.35 2.22 -12.94
CA TYR A 287 -0.34 3.42 -12.43
C TYR A 287 0.00 3.66 -10.95
N HIS A 288 1.30 3.60 -10.61
CA HIS A 288 1.75 3.58 -9.22
C HIS A 288 1.53 4.93 -8.53
N LEU A 289 1.59 6.05 -9.26
CA LEU A 289 1.30 7.37 -8.72
C LEU A 289 -0.17 7.48 -8.30
N GLU A 290 -1.08 7.00 -9.14
CA GLU A 290 -2.50 6.95 -8.84
C GLU A 290 -2.79 6.02 -7.66
N HIS A 291 -2.09 4.87 -7.61
CA HIS A 291 -2.16 3.95 -6.48
C HIS A 291 -1.75 4.64 -5.18
N HIS A 292 -0.62 5.34 -5.13
CA HIS A 292 -0.20 6.04 -3.91
C HIS A 292 -1.13 7.19 -3.52
N ALA A 293 -1.67 7.91 -4.50
CA ALA A 293 -2.63 8.98 -4.25
C ALA A 293 -3.98 8.45 -3.72
N MET A 294 -4.39 7.25 -4.15
CA MET A 294 -5.66 6.61 -3.76
C MET A 294 -5.50 5.08 -3.66
N PRO A 295 -4.82 4.55 -2.63
CA PRO A 295 -4.42 3.13 -2.51
C PRO A 295 -5.60 2.17 -2.38
N MET A 296 -6.77 2.72 -2.08
CA MET A 296 -8.01 2.00 -1.97
C MET A 296 -8.71 1.74 -3.31
N THR A 297 -8.14 2.23 -4.42
CA THR A 297 -8.62 1.98 -5.78
C THR A 297 -8.24 0.57 -6.23
N PRO A 298 -9.21 -0.30 -6.58
CA PRO A 298 -8.89 -1.62 -7.10
C PRO A 298 -8.07 -1.55 -8.39
N PHE A 299 -7.14 -2.50 -8.56
CA PHE A 299 -6.25 -2.54 -9.72
C PHE A 299 -6.93 -2.44 -11.09
N HIS A 300 -8.14 -2.99 -11.22
CA HIS A 300 -8.91 -2.98 -12.47
C HIS A 300 -9.54 -1.61 -12.76
N ALA A 301 -9.63 -0.74 -11.76
CA ALA A 301 -10.13 0.62 -11.87
C ALA A 301 -9.02 1.68 -11.98
N LEU A 302 -7.75 1.32 -11.70
CA LEU A 302 -6.61 2.23 -11.86
C LEU A 302 -6.50 2.90 -13.24
N PRO A 303 -6.75 2.22 -14.39
CA PRO A 303 -6.78 2.91 -15.68
C PRO A 303 -7.85 4.02 -15.74
N LYS A 304 -9.02 3.79 -15.13
CA LYS A 304 -10.10 4.79 -15.08
C LYS A 304 -9.74 5.95 -14.16
N LEU A 305 -9.11 5.67 -13.01
CA LEU A 305 -8.59 6.69 -12.12
C LEU A 305 -7.55 7.55 -12.84
N HIS A 306 -6.58 6.92 -13.49
CA HIS A 306 -5.57 7.60 -14.29
C HIS A 306 -6.19 8.58 -15.29
N GLU A 307 -7.16 8.12 -16.10
CA GLU A 307 -7.82 9.01 -17.06
C GLU A 307 -8.55 10.19 -16.41
N ALA A 308 -9.09 10.01 -15.20
CA ALA A 308 -9.83 11.04 -14.48
C ALA A 308 -8.94 12.11 -13.83
N VAL A 309 -7.67 11.79 -13.55
CA VAL A 309 -6.75 12.69 -12.82
C VAL A 309 -5.47 13.01 -13.60
N LYS A 310 -5.28 12.47 -14.81
CA LYS A 310 -4.05 12.62 -15.60
C LYS A 310 -3.65 14.07 -15.86
N ASP A 311 -4.61 14.99 -15.91
CA ASP A 311 -4.39 16.42 -16.11
C ASP A 311 -3.83 17.13 -14.87
N GLN A 312 -3.94 16.49 -13.70
CA GLN A 312 -3.43 16.96 -12.41
C GLN A 312 -2.06 16.34 -12.05
N MET A 313 -1.56 15.42 -12.88
CA MET A 313 -0.37 14.60 -12.64
C MET A 313 0.76 14.95 -13.60
N PRO A 314 2.03 14.65 -13.25
CA PRO A 314 3.11 14.69 -14.21
C PRO A 314 2.83 13.76 -15.41
N PRO A 315 3.32 14.09 -16.62
CA PRO A 315 3.12 13.25 -17.79
C PRO A 315 3.57 11.81 -17.55
N PRO A 316 2.79 10.78 -17.92
CA PRO A 316 3.24 9.40 -17.77
C PRO A 316 4.44 9.13 -18.69
N TYR A 317 5.34 8.23 -18.28
CA TYR A 317 6.34 7.73 -19.21
C TYR A 317 5.65 6.86 -20.26
N THR A 318 5.96 7.06 -21.54
CA THR A 318 5.38 6.31 -22.65
C THR A 318 5.88 4.87 -22.74
N SER A 319 6.99 4.55 -22.06
CA SER A 319 7.58 3.21 -22.03
C SER A 319 8.57 3.06 -20.87
N LEU A 320 8.88 1.81 -20.51
CA LEU A 320 9.99 1.49 -19.60
C LEU A 320 11.32 2.06 -20.12
N TRP A 321 11.56 2.03 -21.43
CA TRP A 321 12.78 2.62 -22.00
C TRP A 321 12.92 4.10 -21.67
N GLN A 322 11.85 4.88 -21.81
CA GLN A 322 11.86 6.31 -21.47
C GLN A 322 12.15 6.53 -19.98
N ALA A 323 11.53 5.72 -19.11
CA ALA A 323 11.76 5.77 -17.66
C ALA A 323 13.21 5.43 -17.30
N TYR A 324 13.76 4.35 -17.86
CA TYR A 324 15.14 3.91 -17.59
C TYR A 324 16.20 4.84 -18.16
N LYS A 325 15.92 5.51 -19.30
CA LYS A 325 16.81 6.51 -19.90
C LYS A 325 17.06 7.71 -18.97
N GLU A 326 16.09 8.05 -18.13
CA GLU A 326 16.21 9.10 -17.10
C GLU A 326 16.73 8.54 -15.77
N LEU A 327 16.23 7.36 -15.37
CA LEU A 327 16.56 6.70 -14.10
C LEU A 327 18.04 6.31 -14.00
N ILE A 328 18.61 5.66 -15.01
CA ILE A 328 19.98 5.13 -14.92
C ILE A 328 20.99 6.26 -14.66
N PRO A 329 20.99 7.38 -15.42
CA PRO A 329 21.84 8.52 -15.11
C PRO A 329 21.59 9.10 -13.72
N ALA A 330 20.34 9.14 -13.26
CA ALA A 330 19.98 9.63 -11.93
C ALA A 330 20.61 8.77 -10.82
N LEU A 331 20.50 7.44 -10.93
CA LEU A 331 21.08 6.50 -9.98
C LEU A 331 22.61 6.57 -9.96
N ILE A 332 23.25 6.72 -11.13
CA ILE A 332 24.71 6.90 -11.20
C ILE A 332 25.11 8.19 -10.47
N LYS A 333 24.41 9.31 -10.70
CA LYS A 333 24.68 10.56 -9.98
C LYS A 333 24.51 10.39 -8.47
N GLN A 334 23.41 9.77 -8.03
CA GLN A 334 23.16 9.47 -6.61
C GLN A 334 24.21 8.55 -5.99
N ALA A 335 24.83 7.67 -6.78
CA ALA A 335 25.86 6.76 -6.32
C ALA A 335 27.25 7.41 -6.24
N THR A 336 27.63 8.23 -7.23
CA THR A 336 29.04 8.63 -7.42
C THR A 336 29.32 10.13 -7.28
N GLY A 337 28.32 11.00 -7.34
CA GLY A 337 28.54 12.45 -7.42
C GLY A 337 27.72 13.25 -6.42
N ASP A 338 26.40 13.15 -6.53
CA ASP A 338 25.43 13.93 -5.76
C ASP A 338 24.35 13.00 -5.20
N PRO A 339 24.51 12.49 -3.96
CA PRO A 339 23.52 11.64 -3.32
C PRO A 339 22.13 12.29 -3.21
N ASP A 340 22.04 13.62 -3.18
CA ASP A 340 20.78 14.34 -3.07
C ASP A 340 20.12 14.60 -4.43
N TYR A 341 20.80 14.28 -5.55
CA TYR A 341 20.25 14.39 -6.90
C TYR A 341 18.87 13.73 -6.98
N ARG A 342 17.92 14.43 -7.58
CA ARG A 342 16.58 13.92 -7.85
C ARG A 342 16.14 14.31 -9.25
N VAL A 343 15.38 13.42 -9.87
CA VAL A 343 14.62 13.73 -11.08
C VAL A 343 13.44 14.60 -10.67
N ILE A 344 13.34 15.79 -11.28
CA ILE A 344 12.21 16.70 -11.07
C ILE A 344 11.29 16.56 -12.27
N ARG A 345 10.06 16.12 -12.02
CA ARG A 345 9.03 15.99 -13.05
C ARG A 345 8.18 17.26 -13.09
N PRO A 346 7.68 17.68 -14.27
CA PRO A 346 6.79 18.82 -14.36
C PRO A 346 5.45 18.46 -13.71
N ILE A 347 5.09 19.17 -12.65
CA ILE A 347 3.80 19.05 -11.97
C ILE A 347 2.89 20.15 -12.54
N PRO A 348 1.69 19.83 -13.04
CA PRO A 348 0.72 20.83 -13.48
C PRO A 348 0.41 21.82 -12.35
N ASN A 349 0.32 23.12 -12.67
CA ASN A 349 -0.12 24.11 -11.69
C ASN A 349 -1.56 23.79 -11.29
N ASP A 350 -1.80 23.61 -10.00
CA ASP A 350 -3.15 23.59 -9.46
C ASP A 350 -3.76 24.99 -9.68
N PRO A 351 -4.91 25.13 -10.38
CA PRO A 351 -5.74 26.31 -10.18
C PRO A 351 -6.09 26.32 -8.69
N GLU A 352 -5.86 27.46 -8.03
CA GLU A 352 -6.08 27.66 -6.59
C GLU A 352 -7.31 26.87 -6.13
N THR A 353 -7.07 25.89 -5.27
CA THR A 353 -8.15 25.14 -4.65
C THR A 353 -8.85 26.12 -3.72
N GLU A 354 -10.06 26.57 -4.07
CA GLU A 354 -10.99 27.11 -3.08
C GLU A 354 -11.16 26.00 -2.04
N VAL A 355 -10.49 26.15 -0.91
CA VAL A 355 -10.86 25.44 0.30
C VAL A 355 -12.26 25.94 0.58
N VAL A 356 -13.28 25.14 0.25
CA VAL A 356 -14.62 25.38 0.76
C VAL A 356 -14.55 25.04 2.25
N GLU A 357 -14.05 25.99 3.04
CA GLU A 357 -14.30 26.01 4.47
C GLU A 357 -15.81 26.16 4.61
N THR A 358 -16.51 25.04 4.83
CA THR A 358 -17.88 25.09 5.31
C THR A 358 -17.86 25.55 6.76
N ASN A 359 -17.53 26.81 6.98
CA ASN A 359 -17.71 27.50 8.25
C ASN A 359 -19.19 27.88 8.35
N ALA A 360 -20.04 26.88 8.60
CA ALA A 360 -21.33 27.16 9.18
C ALA A 360 -21.08 27.57 10.64
N PRO A 361 -21.41 28.79 11.08
CA PRO A 361 -21.32 29.15 12.49
C PRO A 361 -22.31 28.28 13.26
N VAL A 362 -21.79 27.41 14.12
CA VAL A 362 -22.64 26.58 14.96
C VAL A 362 -23.02 27.38 16.21
N GLU A 363 -24.30 27.74 16.31
CA GLU A 363 -24.88 28.25 17.57
C GLU A 363 -24.80 27.15 18.63
N SER A 364 -23.99 27.36 19.65
CA SER A 364 -23.93 26.47 20.81
C SER A 364 -24.98 26.87 21.86
N SER A 365 -25.98 26.03 22.06
CA SER A 365 -26.65 25.90 23.36
C SER A 365 -26.85 24.40 23.67
N GLY A 366 -26.00 23.89 24.57
CA GLY A 366 -26.08 22.52 25.09
C GLY A 366 -25.34 21.45 24.26
N GLU A 367 -25.29 20.23 24.80
CA GLU A 367 -24.58 19.02 24.35
C GLU A 367 -24.69 18.64 22.86
N TRP A 368 -25.54 19.31 22.08
CA TRP A 368 -25.92 18.94 20.73
C TRP A 368 -25.39 19.93 19.69
N LEU A 369 -24.54 19.43 18.81
CA LEU A 369 -23.95 20.16 17.69
C LEU A 369 -24.81 20.01 16.44
N LYS A 370 -25.21 21.11 15.81
CA LYS A 370 -25.98 21.08 14.56
C LYS A 370 -25.07 20.67 13.41
N VAL A 371 -25.48 19.65 12.65
CA VAL A 371 -24.74 19.15 11.48
C VAL A 371 -25.15 19.91 10.22
N GLY A 372 -26.46 19.97 9.95
CA GLY A 372 -27.00 20.53 8.71
C GLY A 372 -28.28 19.82 8.27
N PRO A 373 -28.86 20.23 7.12
CA PRO A 373 -29.96 19.52 6.46
C PRO A 373 -29.66 18.03 6.21
N VAL A 374 -30.68 17.18 6.37
CA VAL A 374 -30.58 15.74 6.06
C VAL A 374 -30.31 15.50 4.58
N GLU A 375 -30.79 16.40 3.73
CA GLU A 375 -30.68 16.34 2.27
C GLU A 375 -29.25 16.57 1.77
N ASP A 376 -28.40 17.19 2.58
CA ASP A 376 -27.00 17.45 2.26
C ASP A 376 -26.10 16.21 2.47
N ILE A 377 -26.67 15.13 3.00
CA ILE A 377 -25.99 13.84 3.16
C ILE A 377 -26.77 12.81 2.35
N GLU A 378 -26.19 12.30 1.28
CA GLU A 378 -26.80 11.24 0.49
C GLU A 378 -26.82 9.89 1.23
N GLU A 379 -27.61 8.94 0.73
CA GLU A 379 -27.60 7.58 1.28
C GLU A 379 -26.24 6.90 1.06
N GLU A 380 -25.69 6.33 2.14
CA GLU A 380 -24.34 5.77 2.22
C GLU A 380 -23.24 6.82 2.04
N GLU A 381 -23.42 7.99 2.66
CA GLU A 381 -22.43 9.06 2.70
C GLU A 381 -22.00 9.38 4.13
N VAL A 382 -20.83 10.03 4.24
CA VAL A 382 -20.24 10.54 5.48
C VAL A 382 -19.88 12.01 5.29
N ILE A 383 -20.19 12.84 6.27
CA ILE A 383 -19.72 14.23 6.31
C ILE A 383 -18.89 14.49 7.55
N ARG A 384 -17.99 15.46 7.42
CA ARG A 384 -17.12 15.92 8.50
C ARG A 384 -17.82 17.01 9.29
N LEU A 385 -17.70 16.95 10.60
CA LEU A 385 -18.14 17.99 11.51
C LEU A 385 -17.02 18.28 12.51
N ASP A 386 -16.54 19.51 12.55
CA ASP A 386 -15.47 19.92 13.46
C ASP A 386 -16.02 20.80 14.60
N GLN A 387 -15.55 20.57 15.82
CA GLN A 387 -15.84 21.42 16.99
C GLN A 387 -14.59 21.56 17.84
N GLY A 388 -13.99 22.74 17.82
CA GLY A 388 -12.71 22.98 18.48
C GLY A 388 -11.63 22.07 17.90
N SER A 389 -11.00 21.24 18.74
CA SER A 389 -9.96 20.29 18.32
C SER A 389 -10.50 18.89 17.96
N ARG A 390 -11.80 18.65 18.11
CA ARG A 390 -12.42 17.35 17.82
C ARG A 390 -13.05 17.37 16.43
N THR A 391 -12.93 16.25 15.74
CA THR A 391 -13.57 15.98 14.44
C THR A 391 -14.51 14.79 14.61
N PHE A 392 -15.70 14.88 14.04
CA PHE A 392 -16.70 13.83 13.99
C PHE A 392 -17.00 13.44 12.54
N ALA A 393 -17.30 12.16 12.33
CA ALA A 393 -17.83 11.67 11.07
C ALA A 393 -19.30 11.34 11.27
N VAL A 394 -20.18 12.00 10.49
CA VAL A 394 -21.63 11.83 10.56
C VAL A 394 -22.10 11.09 9.32
N TYR A 395 -22.81 9.99 9.52
CA TYR A 395 -23.19 9.04 8.47
C TYR A 395 -24.69 9.05 8.23
N ARG A 396 -25.09 8.88 6.97
CA ARG A 396 -26.45 8.48 6.59
C ARG A 396 -26.41 7.08 5.97
N LEU A 397 -27.02 6.12 6.64
CA LEU A 397 -27.18 4.75 6.13
C LEU A 397 -28.57 4.55 5.53
N LYS A 398 -28.71 3.45 4.78
CA LYS A 398 -30.00 3.02 4.19
C LYS A 398 -31.14 3.03 5.19
N GLY A 399 -32.30 3.49 4.71
CA GLY A 399 -33.53 3.59 5.51
C GLY A 399 -33.51 4.74 6.50
N ASP A 400 -32.83 5.85 6.16
CA ASP A 400 -32.75 7.07 6.98
C ASP A 400 -32.26 6.83 8.41
N ARG A 401 -31.22 5.99 8.54
CA ARG A 401 -30.55 5.77 9.83
C ARG A 401 -29.30 6.62 9.91
N TYR A 402 -29.15 7.35 11.01
CA TYR A 402 -28.06 8.32 11.19
C TYR A 402 -27.18 7.91 12.36
N TYR A 403 -25.87 8.05 12.17
CA TYR A 403 -24.87 7.68 13.15
C TYR A 403 -23.76 8.72 13.16
N ALA A 404 -23.02 8.80 14.27
CA ALA A 404 -21.83 9.61 14.34
C ALA A 404 -20.74 8.87 15.12
N THR A 405 -19.50 9.03 14.68
CA THR A 405 -18.31 8.51 15.37
C THR A 405 -17.27 9.61 15.51
N ASP A 406 -16.15 9.30 16.16
CA ASP A 406 -14.92 10.06 15.93
C ASP A 406 -14.64 10.14 14.43
N GLY A 407 -14.17 11.31 13.99
CA GLY A 407 -13.95 11.61 12.58
C GLY A 407 -12.56 11.21 12.06
N LEU A 408 -11.67 10.79 12.95
CA LEU A 408 -10.31 10.33 12.63
C LEU A 408 -10.23 8.81 12.77
N CYS A 409 -9.48 8.19 11.87
CA CYS A 409 -9.16 6.77 11.97
C CYS A 409 -8.28 6.51 13.22
N THR A 410 -8.60 5.48 14.00
CA THR A 410 -7.80 5.10 15.18
C THR A 410 -6.47 4.43 14.83
N HIS A 411 -6.25 4.05 13.57
CA HIS A 411 -4.96 3.56 13.11
C HIS A 411 -3.93 4.70 13.05
N GLU A 412 -4.24 5.73 12.26
CA GLU A 412 -3.39 6.88 11.97
C GLU A 412 -4.27 8.08 11.60
N TYR A 413 -3.72 9.31 11.67
CA TYR A 413 -4.41 10.59 11.45
C TYR A 413 -4.94 10.79 10.02
N ALA A 414 -5.98 10.05 9.65
CA ALA A 414 -6.72 10.15 8.39
C ALA A 414 -8.21 10.44 8.64
N TYR A 415 -8.81 11.30 7.82
CA TYR A 415 -10.23 11.63 7.92
C TYR A 415 -11.10 10.50 7.41
N LEU A 416 -11.98 9.99 8.29
CA LEU A 416 -13.00 9.03 7.89
C LEU A 416 -14.02 9.64 6.93
N ALA A 417 -14.21 10.97 6.96
CA ALA A 417 -15.08 11.68 6.03
C ALA A 417 -14.60 11.67 4.56
N ASP A 418 -13.32 11.37 4.34
CA ASP A 418 -12.75 11.15 3.00
C ASP A 418 -12.82 9.66 2.59
N GLY A 419 -13.30 8.80 3.50
CA GLY A 419 -13.45 7.36 3.30
C GLY A 419 -14.73 6.95 2.57
N LEU A 420 -14.98 5.64 2.57
CA LEU A 420 -16.13 5.04 1.89
C LEU A 420 -17.07 4.34 2.87
N VAL A 421 -18.36 4.64 2.78
CA VAL A 421 -19.41 3.95 3.52
C VAL A 421 -19.95 2.80 2.65
N ILE A 422 -19.80 1.57 3.13
CA ILE A 422 -20.24 0.36 2.43
C ILE A 422 -20.88 -0.59 3.43
N ASP A 423 -22.13 -1.00 3.19
CA ASP A 423 -22.82 -2.03 3.97
C ASP A 423 -22.81 -1.78 5.51
N GLY A 424 -22.87 -0.50 5.93
CA GLY A 424 -22.85 -0.10 7.34
C GLY A 424 -21.45 -0.02 7.98
N VAL A 425 -20.40 -0.08 7.16
CA VAL A 425 -18.99 0.03 7.55
C VAL A 425 -18.38 1.26 6.92
N ILE A 426 -17.59 2.01 7.68
CA ILE A 426 -16.72 3.07 7.16
C ILE A 426 -15.33 2.50 6.93
N GLU A 427 -14.82 2.69 5.72
CA GLU A 427 -13.48 2.29 5.33
C GLU A 427 -12.60 3.54 5.17
N CYS A 428 -11.54 3.61 5.98
CA CYS A 428 -10.55 4.68 5.95
C CYS A 428 -9.91 4.77 4.55
N PRO A 429 -9.77 5.99 4.01
CA PRO A 429 -9.29 6.21 2.64
C PRO A 429 -7.80 5.87 2.45
N LEU A 430 -7.05 5.77 3.54
CA LEU A 430 -5.60 5.61 3.49
C LEU A 430 -5.18 4.13 3.49
N HIS A 431 -5.49 3.37 4.55
CA HIS A 431 -5.04 1.98 4.70
C HIS A 431 -6.17 0.96 4.85
N ASN A 432 -7.39 1.30 4.43
CA ASN A 432 -8.56 0.43 4.56
C ASN A 432 -8.91 0.05 6.01
N GLY A 433 -8.56 0.88 7.00
CA GLY A 433 -9.02 0.68 8.37
C GLY A 433 -10.55 0.68 8.40
N ARG A 434 -11.19 -0.37 8.94
CA ARG A 434 -12.65 -0.54 8.86
C ARG A 434 -13.31 -0.48 10.21
N PHE A 435 -14.43 0.24 10.29
CA PHE A 435 -15.22 0.38 11.51
C PHE A 435 -16.69 0.14 11.23
N ASP A 436 -17.33 -0.64 12.09
CA ASP A 436 -18.79 -0.73 12.11
C ASP A 436 -19.35 0.63 12.56
N ILE A 437 -20.15 1.27 11.71
CA ILE A 437 -20.61 2.65 11.94
C ILE A 437 -21.56 2.73 13.15
N ALA A 438 -22.32 1.67 13.42
CA ALA A 438 -23.31 1.67 14.49
C ALA A 438 -22.69 1.49 15.88
N THR A 439 -21.57 0.77 15.96
CA THR A 439 -20.93 0.39 17.23
C THR A 439 -19.54 1.01 17.43
N GLY A 440 -18.96 1.62 16.40
CA GLY A 440 -17.58 2.12 16.39
C GLY A 440 -16.52 1.03 16.35
N ARG A 441 -16.91 -0.25 16.37
CA ARG A 441 -15.98 -1.37 16.50
C ARG A 441 -15.08 -1.49 15.28
N ALA A 442 -13.76 -1.48 15.49
CA ALA A 442 -12.77 -1.84 14.50
C ALA A 442 -12.96 -3.30 14.03
N LEU A 443 -13.06 -3.51 12.72
CA LEU A 443 -13.42 -4.80 12.09
C LEU A 443 -12.24 -5.53 11.46
N SER A 444 -11.17 -4.81 11.14
CA SER A 444 -9.98 -5.37 10.51
C SER A 444 -8.79 -4.45 10.68
N ALA A 445 -7.62 -5.08 10.88
CA ALA A 445 -6.34 -4.41 10.73
C ALA A 445 -6.28 -3.67 9.37
N PRO A 446 -5.65 -2.50 9.31
CA PRO A 446 -4.77 -1.95 10.35
C PRO A 446 -5.51 -1.15 11.46
N ALA A 447 -6.81 -0.88 11.30
CA ALA A 447 -7.64 -0.35 12.37
C ALA A 447 -7.82 -1.37 13.50
N CYS A 448 -7.67 -0.86 14.71
CA CYS A 448 -7.19 -1.67 15.81
C CYS A 448 -7.92 -1.32 17.11
N ASP A 449 -8.16 -0.04 17.32
CA ASP A 449 -8.91 0.48 18.45
C ASP A 449 -10.28 0.97 17.98
N HIS A 450 -11.30 0.91 18.83
CA HIS A 450 -12.67 1.27 18.46
C HIS A 450 -12.83 2.79 18.43
N LEU A 451 -13.69 3.27 17.53
CA LEU A 451 -14.14 4.66 17.54
C LEU A 451 -15.15 4.86 18.67
N GLU A 452 -15.15 6.04 19.28
CA GLU A 452 -16.27 6.47 20.09
C GLU A 452 -17.48 6.77 19.19
N THR A 453 -18.68 6.42 19.64
CA THR A 453 -19.94 6.68 18.94
C THR A 453 -20.75 7.73 19.65
N TYR A 454 -21.37 8.63 18.88
CA TYR A 454 -22.13 9.75 19.39
C TYR A 454 -23.61 9.64 18.99
N PRO A 455 -24.56 9.88 19.91
CA PRO A 455 -25.97 9.92 19.57
C PRO A 455 -26.27 10.95 18.48
N VAL A 456 -27.09 10.57 17.50
CA VAL A 456 -27.56 11.47 16.43
C VAL A 456 -29.07 11.59 16.51
N GLU A 457 -29.56 12.82 16.44
CA GLU A 457 -30.98 13.14 16.47
C GLU A 457 -31.36 13.97 15.25
N ARG A 458 -32.45 13.58 14.58
CA ARG A 458 -33.09 14.41 13.56
C ARG A 458 -34.13 15.31 14.20
N ARG A 459 -33.96 16.63 14.07
CA ARG A 459 -34.94 17.63 14.50
C ARG A 459 -35.43 18.39 13.27
N GLY A 460 -36.65 18.06 12.83
CA GLY A 460 -37.20 18.59 11.58
C GLY A 460 -36.36 18.15 10.37
N ASN A 461 -35.84 19.11 9.60
CA ASN A 461 -34.97 18.81 8.47
C ASN A 461 -33.47 18.76 8.80
N SER A 462 -33.07 18.99 10.06
CA SER A 462 -31.65 19.04 10.43
C SER A 462 -31.23 17.89 11.34
N LEU A 463 -29.99 17.45 11.17
CA LEU A 463 -29.33 16.49 12.07
C LEU A 463 -28.53 17.22 13.15
N TYR A 464 -28.45 16.59 14.32
CA TYR A 464 -27.70 17.04 15.48
C TYR A 464 -26.91 15.87 16.08
N VAL A 465 -25.68 16.10 16.51
CA VAL A 465 -24.80 15.10 17.16
C VAL A 465 -24.58 15.50 18.61
N ARG A 466 -24.73 14.57 19.56
CA ARG A 466 -24.43 14.82 20.96
C ARG A 466 -22.94 14.58 21.25
N ILE A 467 -22.22 15.60 21.67
CA ILE A 467 -20.75 15.58 21.80
C ILE A 467 -20.25 15.36 23.24
N SER A 468 -21.16 15.08 24.18
CA SER A 468 -20.89 14.75 25.59
C SER A 468 -21.58 13.48 26.08
#